data_AF-A0A9D9R2W2-F1
#
_entry.id   AF-A0A9D9R2W2-F1
#
_cell.length_a   1.000
_cell.length_b   1.000
_cell.length_c   1.000
_cell.angle_alpha   90.00
_cell.angle_beta   90.00
_cell.angle_gamma   90.00
#
_symmetry.space_group_name_H-M   'P 1'
#
loop_
_entity.id
_entity.type
_entity.pdbx_description
1 polymer ?
#
loop_
_entity_poly.entity_id
_entity_poly.type
_entity_poly.pdbx_seq_one_letter_code
_entity_poly.pdbx_strand_id
1 'polypeptide(L)'
;MKIKQLLFWILCFASLELRAQQTTTEKLYPIEQIQQGFSNKFVYKRQVIENPLALQIPLLEARDPEVSLEFNTYKRQRKLMTWISSIGLGVSAYSLLKPGQVTDGFYLSTIGAAALVNVYVGTVSMRHLKRALTKYNSLLGEDPKISFEVKTHGAQGASLALHWKYNF
;
A
#
# COMPACT_ATOMS: atom_id res chain seq x y z
N MET A 1 58.13 -17.77 10.66
CA MET A 1 57.54 -16.85 9.65
C MET A 1 57.37 -15.48 10.28
N LYS A 2 57.82 -14.42 9.60
CA LYS A 2 57.98 -13.08 10.21
C LYS A 2 56.64 -12.36 10.30
N ILE A 3 56.34 -11.74 11.44
CA ILE A 3 55.11 -10.96 11.76
C ILE A 3 54.64 -10.01 10.65
N LYS A 4 55.59 -9.50 9.85
CA LYS A 4 55.32 -8.64 8.69
C LYS A 4 54.47 -9.30 7.61
N GLN A 5 54.59 -10.62 7.41
CA GLN A 5 53.78 -11.37 6.44
C GLN A 5 52.34 -11.55 6.94
N LEU A 6 52.15 -11.68 8.25
CA LEU A 6 50.82 -11.81 8.87
C LEU A 6 50.03 -10.52 8.76
N LEU A 7 50.67 -9.37 9.02
CA LEU A 7 50.05 -8.05 8.84
C LEU A 7 49.67 -7.78 7.38
N PHE A 8 50.49 -8.21 6.42
CA PHE A 8 50.18 -8.07 5.00
C PHE A 8 48.94 -8.87 4.59
N TRP A 9 48.83 -10.12 5.05
CA TRP A 9 47.66 -10.95 4.79
C TRP A 9 46.38 -10.37 5.41
N ILE A 10 46.44 -9.86 6.65
CA ILE A 10 45.28 -9.23 7.31
C ILE A 10 44.84 -7.98 6.55
N LEU A 11 45.77 -7.16 6.07
CA LEU A 11 45.47 -5.94 5.32
C LEU A 11 44.88 -6.25 3.93
N CYS A 12 45.34 -7.32 3.28
CA CYS A 12 44.76 -7.83 2.03
C CYS A 12 43.35 -8.41 2.23
N PHE A 13 43.10 -9.15 3.30
CA PHE A 13 41.75 -9.68 3.58
C PHE A 13 40.76 -8.57 3.97
N ALA A 14 41.18 -7.58 4.77
CA ALA A 14 40.32 -6.47 5.16
C ALA A 14 39.93 -5.56 3.97
N SER A 15 40.81 -5.42 2.97
CA SER A 15 40.50 -4.64 1.77
C SER A 15 39.59 -5.37 0.77
N LEU A 16 39.57 -6.72 0.79
CA LEU A 16 38.64 -7.54 0.01
C LEU A 16 37.21 -7.46 0.58
N GLU A 17 37.05 -7.54 1.90
CA GLU A 17 35.75 -7.40 2.59
C GLU A 17 35.12 -6.03 2.32
N LEU A 18 35.92 -4.95 2.38
CA LEU A 18 35.44 -3.59 2.14
C LEU A 18 34.96 -3.37 0.69
N ARG A 19 35.53 -4.11 -0.27
CA ARG A 19 35.18 -4.02 -1.70
C ARG A 19 34.02 -4.94 -2.09
N ALA A 20 33.77 -6.00 -1.31
CA ALA A 20 32.62 -6.90 -1.48
C ALA A 20 31.31 -6.28 -0.98
N GLN A 21 31.38 -5.22 -0.18
CA GLN A 21 30.24 -4.38 0.17
C GLN A 21 29.89 -3.40 -0.97
N GLN A 22 29.86 -3.92 -2.21
CA GLN A 22 29.14 -3.24 -3.28
C GLN A 22 27.68 -3.23 -2.86
N THR A 23 27.17 -2.03 -2.59
CA THR A 23 25.76 -1.75 -2.42
C THR A 23 24.98 -2.47 -3.50
N THR A 24 24.40 -3.62 -3.16
CA THR A 24 23.28 -4.19 -3.89
C THR A 24 22.20 -3.14 -3.84
N THR A 25 22.16 -2.29 -4.87
CA THR A 25 21.03 -1.44 -5.16
C THR A 25 19.86 -2.39 -5.39
N GLU A 26 19.08 -2.62 -4.33
CA GLU A 26 17.87 -3.43 -4.41
C GLU A 26 17.01 -2.84 -5.52
N LYS A 27 16.89 -3.55 -6.65
CA LYS A 27 16.09 -3.10 -7.78
C LYS A 27 14.64 -3.08 -7.29
N LEU A 28 14.09 -1.88 -7.16
CA LEU A 28 12.69 -1.66 -6.83
C LEU A 28 11.82 -2.14 -8.01
N TYR A 29 10.65 -2.70 -7.71
CA TYR A 29 9.70 -3.20 -8.71
C TYR A 29 8.42 -2.38 -8.69
N PRO A 30 7.83 -2.03 -9.85
CA PRO A 30 6.59 -1.27 -9.89
C PRO A 30 5.46 -1.98 -9.17
N ILE A 31 4.66 -1.21 -8.44
CA ILE A 31 3.42 -1.66 -7.86
C ILE A 31 2.28 -1.15 -8.75
N GLU A 32 1.62 -2.07 -9.44
CA GLU A 32 0.48 -1.76 -10.30
C GLU A 32 -0.82 -1.93 -9.53
N GLN A 33 -1.78 -1.03 -9.75
CA GLN A 33 -3.13 -1.14 -9.21
C GLN A 33 -4.07 -1.63 -10.30
N ILE A 34 -4.69 -2.80 -10.08
CA ILE A 34 -5.70 -3.39 -10.96
C ILE A 34 -7.04 -3.25 -10.27
N GLN A 35 -7.99 -2.57 -10.91
CA GLN A 35 -9.37 -2.53 -10.43
C GLN A 35 -10.11 -3.76 -10.96
N GLN A 36 -10.50 -4.67 -10.06
CA GLN A 36 -11.28 -5.86 -10.42
C GLN A 36 -12.65 -5.78 -9.72
N GLY A 37 -13.65 -5.32 -10.45
CA GLY A 37 -15.00 -5.06 -9.92
C GLY A 37 -14.99 -3.95 -8.86
N PHE A 38 -15.53 -4.26 -7.67
CA PHE A 38 -15.57 -3.33 -6.53
C PHE A 38 -14.30 -3.35 -5.66
N SER A 39 -13.33 -4.22 -5.97
CA SER A 39 -12.12 -4.38 -5.17
C SER A 39 -10.88 -3.87 -5.92
N ASN A 40 -9.97 -3.25 -5.17
CA ASN A 40 -8.66 -2.88 -5.67
C ASN A 40 -7.69 -4.03 -5.39
N LYS A 41 -7.06 -4.55 -6.45
CA LYS A 41 -5.94 -5.48 -6.34
C LYS A 41 -4.64 -4.77 -6.70
N PHE A 42 -3.55 -5.25 -6.14
CA PHE A 42 -2.23 -4.71 -6.39
C PHE A 42 -1.34 -5.81 -6.96
N VAL A 43 -0.46 -5.49 -7.89
CA VAL A 43 0.49 -6.46 -8.44
C VAL A 43 1.90 -5.99 -8.12
N TYR A 44 2.68 -6.90 -7.54
CA TYR A 44 4.05 -6.64 -7.13
C TYR A 44 4.88 -7.93 -7.29
N LYS A 45 6.03 -7.86 -7.97
CA LYS A 45 6.87 -9.04 -8.28
C LYS A 45 6.07 -10.23 -8.87
N ARG A 46 5.12 -9.97 -9.77
CA ARG A 46 4.20 -10.95 -10.39
C ARG A 46 3.22 -11.63 -9.41
N GLN A 47 3.15 -11.17 -8.17
CA GLN A 47 2.19 -11.62 -7.17
C GLN A 47 1.02 -10.64 -7.09
N VAL A 48 -0.19 -11.18 -7.05
CA VAL A 48 -1.40 -10.39 -6.83
C VAL A 48 -1.63 -10.27 -5.33
N ILE A 49 -1.59 -9.05 -4.84
CA ILE A 49 -1.84 -8.66 -3.46
C ILE A 49 -3.26 -8.07 -3.40
N GLU A 50 -4.17 -8.78 -2.76
CA GLU A 50 -5.54 -8.30 -2.57
C GLU A 50 -5.67 -7.41 -1.32
N ASN A 51 -4.84 -7.66 -0.31
CA ASN A 51 -4.86 -6.89 0.92
C ASN A 51 -3.94 -5.66 0.81
N PRO A 52 -4.47 -4.42 0.81
CA PRO A 52 -3.66 -3.21 0.75
C PRO A 52 -2.67 -3.07 1.91
N LEU A 53 -2.90 -3.70 3.06
CA LEU A 53 -1.95 -3.67 4.18
C LEU A 53 -0.69 -4.51 3.92
N ALA A 54 -0.77 -5.50 3.03
CA ALA A 54 0.40 -6.31 2.66
C ALA A 54 1.40 -5.52 1.79
N LEU A 55 1.00 -4.37 1.25
CA LEU A 55 1.91 -3.43 0.58
C LEU A 55 2.93 -2.79 1.54
N GLN A 56 2.81 -3.00 2.85
CA GLN A 56 3.79 -2.51 3.81
C GLN A 56 5.21 -2.97 3.47
N ILE A 57 5.39 -4.24 3.10
CA ILE A 57 6.72 -4.78 2.78
C ILE A 57 7.27 -4.13 1.50
N PRO A 58 6.56 -4.16 0.35
CA PRO A 58 6.99 -3.46 -0.85
C PRO A 58 7.32 -1.97 -0.63
N LEU A 59 6.49 -1.26 0.13
CA LEU A 59 6.68 0.18 0.34
C LEU A 59 7.87 0.50 1.25
N LEU A 60 8.23 -0.39 2.18
CA LEU A 60 9.43 -0.25 3.01
C LEU A 60 10.73 -0.46 2.21
N GLU A 61 10.68 -1.23 1.12
CA GLU A 61 11.84 -1.41 0.23
C GLU A 61 12.30 -0.07 -0.39
N ALA A 62 11.40 0.90 -0.57
CA ALA A 62 11.77 2.22 -1.11
C ALA A 62 12.70 3.04 -0.20
N ARG A 63 12.77 2.71 1.10
CA ARG A 63 13.53 3.44 2.13
C ARG A 63 13.25 4.95 2.16
N ASP A 64 12.09 5.38 1.64
CA ASP A 64 11.65 6.78 1.61
C ASP A 64 10.75 7.09 2.84
N PRO A 65 11.11 8.08 3.68
CA PRO A 65 10.29 8.47 4.83
C PRO A 65 8.90 8.97 4.44
N GLU A 66 8.73 9.61 3.28
CA GLU A 66 7.47 10.19 2.85
C GLU A 66 6.49 9.11 2.36
N VAL A 67 6.99 8.08 1.64
CA VAL A 67 6.20 6.89 1.29
C VAL A 67 5.70 6.18 2.55
N SER A 68 6.59 6.04 3.53
CA SER A 68 6.29 5.40 4.82
C SER A 68 5.24 6.19 5.61
N LEU A 69 5.32 7.52 5.62
CA LEU A 69 4.38 8.41 6.32
C LEU A 69 2.96 8.29 5.74
N GLU A 70 2.83 8.37 4.42
CA GLU A 70 1.53 8.27 3.74
C GLU A 70 0.88 6.90 3.96
N PHE A 71 1.68 5.82 3.89
CA PHE A 71 1.18 4.47 4.19
C PHE A 71 0.79 4.27 5.65
N ASN A 72 1.58 4.81 6.60
CA ASN A 72 1.24 4.75 8.02
C ASN A 72 -0.05 5.53 8.35
N THR A 73 -0.28 6.64 7.65
CA THR A 73 -1.52 7.40 7.76
C THR A 73 -2.72 6.58 7.28
N TYR A 74 -2.59 5.90 6.14
CA TYR A 74 -3.57 4.92 5.65
C TYR A 74 -3.85 3.82 6.68
N LYS A 75 -2.79 3.18 7.21
CA LYS A 75 -2.89 2.10 8.20
C LYS A 75 -3.61 2.56 9.47
N ARG A 76 -3.30 3.76 9.97
CA ARG A 76 -3.96 4.36 11.14
C ARG A 76 -5.45 4.58 10.88
N GLN A 77 -5.81 5.19 9.75
CA GLN A 77 -7.21 5.43 9.39
C GLN A 77 -8.00 4.12 9.24
N ARG A 78 -7.40 3.07 8.68
CA ARG A 78 -8.04 1.76 8.57
C ARG A 78 -8.28 1.11 9.94
N LYS A 79 -7.33 1.22 10.86
CA LYS A 79 -7.48 0.75 12.25
C LYS A 79 -8.60 1.49 12.98
N LEU A 80 -8.70 2.81 12.79
CA LEU A 80 -9.82 3.61 13.32
C LEU A 80 -11.17 3.13 12.78
N MET A 81 -11.25 2.80 11.49
CA MET A 81 -12.47 2.26 10.88
C MET A 81 -12.91 0.94 11.52
N THR A 82 -11.97 0.02 11.77
CA THR A 82 -12.25 -1.23 12.49
C THR A 82 -12.74 -0.95 13.91
N TRP A 83 -12.16 0.03 14.60
CA TRP A 83 -12.56 0.40 15.95
C TRP A 83 -13.96 1.04 16.00
N ILE A 84 -14.25 1.99 15.11
CA ILE A 84 -15.58 2.60 14.98
C ILE A 84 -16.64 1.52 14.71
N SER A 85 -16.33 0.59 13.80
CA SER A 85 -17.23 -0.52 13.48
C SER A 85 -17.43 -1.46 14.69
N SER A 86 -16.38 -1.70 15.49
CA SER A 86 -16.50 -2.52 16.70
C SER A 86 -17.38 -1.89 17.77
N ILE A 87 -17.33 -0.57 17.94
CA ILE A 87 -18.24 0.16 18.84
C ILE A 87 -19.68 0.09 18.31
N GLY A 88 -19.88 0.29 17.01
CA GLY A 88 -21.19 0.16 16.38
C GLY A 88 -21.82 -1.22 16.60
N LEU A 89 -21.02 -2.30 16.49
CA LEU A 89 -21.45 -3.66 16.81
C LEU A 89 -21.75 -3.85 18.29
N GLY A 90 -20.96 -3.28 19.19
CA GLY A 90 -21.20 -3.34 20.64
C GLY A 90 -22.50 -2.64 21.05
N VAL A 91 -22.78 -1.47 20.49
CA VAL A 91 -24.04 -0.73 20.72
C VAL A 91 -25.22 -1.53 20.15
N SER A 92 -25.06 -2.12 18.96
CA SER A 92 -26.09 -2.94 18.33
C SER A 92 -26.36 -4.22 19.14
N ALA A 93 -25.33 -4.89 19.65
CA ALA A 93 -25.45 -6.07 20.51
C ALA A 93 -26.10 -5.73 21.86
N TYR A 94 -25.73 -4.61 22.48
CA TYR A 94 -26.37 -4.13 23.71
C TYR A 94 -27.87 -3.87 23.50
N SER A 95 -28.22 -3.30 22.35
CA SER A 95 -29.60 -3.03 21.96
C SER A 95 -30.42 -4.30 21.74
N LEU A 96 -29.81 -5.37 21.21
CA LEU A 96 -30.43 -6.70 21.07
C LEU A 96 -30.62 -7.42 22.42
N LEU A 97 -29.72 -7.21 23.37
CA LEU A 97 -29.82 -7.80 24.72
C LEU A 97 -30.85 -7.11 25.62
N LYS A 98 -31.24 -5.86 25.31
CA LYS A 98 -32.30 -5.11 26.00
C LYS A 98 -33.38 -4.64 25.03
N PRO A 99 -34.21 -5.57 24.50
CA PRO A 99 -35.30 -5.21 23.59
C PRO A 99 -36.30 -4.30 24.32
N GLY A 100 -36.51 -3.08 23.80
CA GLY A 100 -37.50 -2.11 24.31
C GLY A 100 -36.96 -0.75 24.77
N GLN A 101 -35.63 -0.56 24.84
CA GLN A 101 -35.05 0.74 25.21
C GLN A 101 -34.69 1.64 24.02
N VAL A 102 -34.81 1.16 22.79
CA VAL A 102 -34.26 1.83 21.60
C VAL A 102 -35.19 1.66 20.40
N THR A 103 -35.58 2.78 19.78
CA THR A 103 -36.57 2.88 18.70
C THR A 103 -36.02 2.37 17.36
N ASP A 104 -36.86 1.80 16.48
CA ASP A 104 -36.44 1.29 15.15
C ASP A 104 -35.67 2.33 14.31
N GLY A 105 -36.02 3.61 14.42
CA GLY A 105 -35.31 4.71 13.77
C GLY A 105 -33.89 4.96 14.29
N PHE A 106 -33.60 4.61 15.55
CA PHE A 106 -32.26 4.70 16.12
C PHE A 106 -31.31 3.66 15.50
N TYR A 107 -31.79 2.46 15.17
CA TYR A 107 -30.97 1.44 14.49
C TYR A 107 -30.60 1.88 13.08
N LEU A 108 -31.58 2.31 12.28
CA LEU A 108 -31.34 2.76 10.90
C LEU A 108 -30.39 3.96 10.86
N SER A 109 -30.56 4.92 11.77
CA SER A 109 -29.68 6.09 11.85
C SER A 109 -28.28 5.73 12.34
N THR A 110 -28.13 4.87 13.35
CA THR A 110 -26.82 4.47 13.88
C THR A 110 -26.05 3.62 12.87
N ILE A 111 -26.70 2.62 12.28
CA ILE A 111 -26.11 1.76 11.24
C ILE A 111 -25.81 2.59 9.98
N GLY A 112 -26.74 3.46 9.57
CA GLY A 112 -26.56 4.36 8.42
C GLY A 112 -25.41 5.35 8.61
N ALA A 113 -25.33 5.99 9.79
CA ALA A 113 -24.24 6.90 10.13
C ALA A 113 -22.88 6.18 10.16
N ALA A 114 -22.82 4.99 10.77
CA ALA A 114 -21.61 4.16 10.78
C ALA A 114 -21.19 3.76 9.36
N ALA A 115 -22.13 3.38 8.50
CA ALA A 115 -21.86 3.05 7.10
C ALA A 115 -21.29 4.25 6.34
N LEU A 116 -21.89 5.45 6.48
CA LEU A 116 -21.40 6.67 5.83
C LEU A 116 -20.00 7.06 6.31
N VAL A 117 -19.73 6.98 7.62
CA VAL A 117 -18.41 7.25 8.18
C VAL A 117 -17.38 6.24 7.65
N ASN A 118 -17.74 4.95 7.57
CA ASN A 118 -16.86 3.92 7.02
C ASN A 118 -16.55 4.16 5.54
N VAL A 119 -17.54 4.55 4.73
CA VAL A 119 -17.32 4.90 3.31
C VAL A 119 -16.43 6.13 3.21
N TYR A 120 -16.71 7.19 3.98
CA TYR A 120 -15.91 8.42 3.96
C TYR A 120 -14.46 8.17 4.36
N VAL A 121 -14.22 7.56 5.53
CA VAL A 121 -12.87 7.22 6.01
C VAL A 121 -12.18 6.24 5.05
N GLY A 122 -12.94 5.28 4.47
CA GLY A 122 -12.46 4.38 3.44
C GLY A 122 -11.94 5.12 2.20
N THR A 123 -12.70 6.09 1.68
CA THR A 123 -12.29 6.87 0.50
C THR A 123 -11.08 7.76 0.77
N VAL A 124 -11.06 8.44 1.92
CA VAL A 124 -9.94 9.31 2.33
C VAL A 124 -8.67 8.49 2.54
N SER A 125 -8.77 7.34 3.21
CA SER A 125 -7.63 6.46 3.43
C SER A 125 -7.06 5.92 2.12
N MET A 126 -7.92 5.52 1.18
CA MET A 126 -7.48 5.08 -0.14
C MET A 126 -6.72 6.18 -0.91
N ARG A 127 -7.05 7.46 -0.68
CA ARG A 127 -6.31 8.58 -1.27
C ARG A 127 -4.86 8.66 -0.76
N HIS A 128 -4.64 8.44 0.53
CA HIS A 128 -3.29 8.36 1.11
C HIS A 128 -2.50 7.16 0.56
N LEU A 129 -3.15 5.99 0.43
CA LEU A 129 -2.52 4.82 -0.18
C LEU A 129 -2.11 5.09 -1.64
N LYS A 130 -2.99 5.70 -2.43
CA LYS A 130 -2.67 6.10 -3.82
C LYS A 130 -1.49 7.06 -3.88
N ARG A 131 -1.40 8.04 -2.97
CA ARG A 131 -0.26 8.96 -2.89
C ARG A 131 1.04 8.22 -2.59
N ALA A 132 1.04 7.31 -1.62
CA ALA A 132 2.19 6.47 -1.30
C ALA A 132 2.65 5.64 -2.50
N LEU A 133 1.71 5.03 -3.24
CA LEU A 133 1.99 4.25 -4.44
C LEU A 133 2.54 5.10 -5.59
N THR A 134 1.94 6.26 -5.86
CA THR A 134 2.44 7.17 -6.90
C THR A 134 3.86 7.63 -6.58
N LYS A 135 4.14 7.93 -5.31
CA LYS A 135 5.47 8.35 -4.86
C LYS A 135 6.49 7.21 -4.96
N TYR A 136 6.14 6.03 -4.46
CA TYR A 136 6.94 4.80 -4.61
C TYR A 136 7.29 4.56 -6.09
N ASN A 137 6.28 4.61 -6.97
CA ASN A 137 6.48 4.39 -8.41
C ASN A 137 7.23 5.54 -9.12
N SER A 138 7.32 6.72 -8.50
CA SER A 138 8.14 7.83 -9.01
C SER A 138 9.62 7.63 -8.72
N LEU A 139 9.97 6.92 -7.63
CA LEU A 139 11.35 6.57 -7.28
C LEU A 139 11.96 5.52 -8.23
N LEU A 140 11.13 4.86 -9.03
CA LEU A 140 11.52 3.86 -10.05
C LEU A 140 12.05 4.45 -11.37
N GLY A 141 12.23 5.78 -11.46
CA GLY A 141 12.50 6.46 -12.73
C GLY A 141 13.82 6.04 -13.40
N GLU A 142 13.73 5.13 -14.38
CA GLU A 142 14.58 4.98 -15.59
C GLU A 142 14.14 3.82 -16.51
N ASP A 143 13.25 2.92 -16.05
CA ASP A 143 12.71 1.83 -16.90
C ASP A 143 11.36 2.22 -17.56
N PRO A 144 11.11 1.82 -18.83
CA PRO A 144 9.93 2.23 -19.60
C PRO A 144 8.63 1.78 -18.94
N LYS A 145 7.79 2.76 -18.63
CA LYS A 145 6.49 2.56 -17.97
C LYS A 145 5.47 2.01 -18.97
N ILE A 146 5.06 0.75 -18.81
CA ILE A 146 3.88 0.20 -19.48
C ILE A 146 2.74 0.25 -18.47
N SER A 147 1.94 1.32 -18.50
CA SER A 147 0.71 1.38 -17.70
C SER A 147 -0.46 0.89 -18.55
N PHE A 148 -1.08 -0.23 -18.16
CA PHE A 148 -2.29 -0.73 -18.82
C PHE A 148 -3.52 -0.06 -18.19
N GLU A 149 -3.99 1.02 -18.79
CA GLU A 149 -5.20 1.73 -18.34
C GLU A 149 -6.41 1.20 -19.13
N VAL A 150 -7.16 0.26 -18.55
CA VAL A 150 -8.44 -0.19 -19.14
C VAL A 150 -9.53 0.80 -18.75
N LYS A 151 -9.76 1.80 -19.60
CA LYS A 151 -10.93 2.68 -19.48
C LYS A 151 -12.16 1.96 -20.00
N THR A 152 -13.03 1.49 -19.11
CA THR A 152 -14.37 1.05 -19.51
C THR A 152 -15.27 2.29 -19.64
N HIS A 153 -15.33 2.88 -20.83
CA HIS A 153 -16.39 3.83 -21.15
C HIS A 153 -17.70 3.04 -21.35
N GLY A 154 -18.75 3.46 -20.65
CA GLY A 154 -20.06 2.82 -20.75
C GLY A 154 -20.59 2.80 -22.19
N ALA A 155 -21.34 1.73 -22.49
CA ALA A 155 -22.19 1.47 -23.65
C ALA A 155 -21.56 1.38 -25.06
N GLN A 156 -20.33 1.83 -25.33
CA GLN A 156 -19.73 1.71 -26.67
C GLN A 156 -18.24 1.37 -26.62
N GLY A 157 -17.92 0.09 -26.77
CA GLY A 157 -16.59 -0.40 -27.16
C GLY A 157 -15.51 -0.36 -26.08
N ALA A 158 -14.96 -1.52 -25.71
CA ALA A 158 -13.71 -1.58 -24.97
C ALA A 158 -12.56 -1.08 -25.86
N SER A 159 -12.06 0.14 -25.63
CA SER A 159 -10.87 0.65 -26.29
C SER A 159 -9.62 0.25 -25.50
N LEU A 160 -8.76 -0.58 -26.09
CA LEU A 160 -7.41 -0.84 -25.58
C LEU A 160 -6.52 0.33 -25.99
N ALA A 161 -6.30 1.30 -25.09
CA ALA A 161 -5.37 2.39 -25.33
C ALA A 161 -4.01 2.05 -24.72
N LEU A 162 -3.01 1.80 -25.56
CA LEU A 162 -1.60 1.74 -25.15
C LEU A 162 -1.06 3.17 -25.13
N HIS A 163 -0.85 3.73 -23.94
CA HIS A 163 -0.29 5.08 -23.79
C HIS A 163 1.22 4.99 -23.52
N TRP A 164 2.04 5.36 -24.50
CA TRP A 164 3.50 5.39 -24.38
C TRP A 164 3.95 6.82 -24.06
N LYS A 165 4.56 7.05 -22.90
CA LYS A 165 5.13 8.35 -22.53
C LYS A 165 6.65 8.23 -22.43
N TYR A 166 7.34 8.75 -23.44
CA TYR A 166 8.79 9.00 -23.40
C TYR A 166 9.04 10.33 -22.69
N ASN A 167 9.93 10.34 -21.69
CA ASN A 167 10.53 11.56 -21.17
C ASN A 167 11.94 11.64 -21.77
N PHE A 168 12.23 12.70 -22.52
CA PHE A 168 13.60 13.10 -22.88
C PHE A 168 14.25 13.81 -21.69
#